data_AF-A0A3M0Z2F1-F1
#
_entry.id   AF-A0A3M0Z2F1-F1
#
_cell.length_a   1.000
_cell.length_b   1.000
_cell.length_c   1.000
_cell.angle_alpha   90.00
_cell.angle_beta   90.00
_cell.angle_gamma   90.00
#
_symmetry.space_group_name_H-M   'P 1'
#
loop_
_entity.id
_entity.type
_entity.pdbx_description
1 polymer ?
#
loop_
_entity_poly.entity_id
_entity_poly.type
_entity_poly.pdbx_seq_one_letter_code
_entity_poly.pdbx_strand_id
1 'polypeptide(L)'
;RSTGELARLVEQALGGRPRGRRVRHHPATRTFQALRIQVNGELEALAAVLPQAVRVLAPGGRLVVISFHSLEDRLVKRFLREEARGRVPPGLPLTAAQIRPRLRLLGRAVRPSAAEVAANPRARSAVLRAAERLAA
;
A
#
# COMPACT_ATOMS: atom_id res chain seq x y z
N ARG A 1 -10.85 -6.87 30.06
CA ARG A 1 -10.01 -6.10 29.11
C ARG A 1 -10.67 -6.11 27.74
N SER A 2 -10.93 -4.96 27.12
CA SER A 2 -11.72 -4.87 25.88
C SER A 2 -11.19 -3.82 24.90
N THR A 3 -11.62 -3.88 23.63
CA THR A 3 -11.32 -2.84 22.62
C THR A 3 -11.84 -1.46 23.02
N GLY A 4 -12.96 -1.41 23.75
CA GLY A 4 -13.52 -0.16 24.29
C GLY A 4 -12.65 0.48 25.38
N GLU A 5 -11.94 -0.31 26.19
CA GLU A 5 -10.97 0.21 27.16
C GLU A 5 -9.77 0.86 26.47
N LEU A 6 -9.19 0.20 25.47
CA LEU A 6 -8.08 0.77 24.69
C LEU A 6 -8.48 2.06 23.97
N ALA A 7 -9.69 2.09 23.38
CA ALA A 7 -10.19 3.29 22.73
C ALA A 7 -10.29 4.48 23.69
N ARG A 8 -10.84 4.26 24.89
CA ARG A 8 -10.94 5.29 25.95
C ARG A 8 -9.56 5.75 26.44
N LEU A 9 -8.62 4.82 26.63
CA LEU A 9 -7.25 5.14 27.02
C LEU A 9 -6.58 6.06 26.00
N VAL A 10 -6.72 5.76 24.70
CA VAL A 10 -6.14 6.60 23.63
C VAL A 10 -6.78 8.00 23.61
N GLU A 11 -8.09 8.09 23.83
CA GLU A 11 -8.76 9.40 23.94
C GLU A 11 -8.25 10.21 25.14
N GLN A 12 -8.10 9.58 26.31
CA GLN A 12 -7.57 10.23 27.52
C GLN A 12 -6.13 10.72 27.30
N ALA A 13 -5.27 9.88 26.71
CA ALA A 13 -3.87 10.23 26.44
C ALA A 13 -3.72 11.41 25.46
N LEU A 14 -4.70 11.65 24.59
CA LEU A 14 -4.70 12.75 23.62
C LEU A 14 -5.42 14.02 24.12
N GLY A 15 -5.80 14.08 25.40
CA GLY A 15 -6.49 15.24 25.97
C GLY A 15 -7.99 15.28 25.65
N GLY A 16 -8.61 14.13 25.37
CA GLY A 16 -10.01 13.98 25.03
C GLY A 16 -10.29 13.92 23.53
N ARG A 17 -11.57 13.74 23.16
CA ARG A 17 -11.96 13.65 21.75
C ARG A 17 -11.85 15.04 21.11
N PRO A 18 -11.03 15.22 20.05
CA PRO A 18 -10.91 16.52 19.41
C PRO A 18 -12.29 16.94 18.89
N ARG A 19 -12.63 18.21 19.07
CA ARG A 19 -13.92 18.80 18.63
C ARG A 19 -13.68 19.73 17.45
N GLY A 20 -14.52 19.64 16.42
CA GLY A 20 -14.49 20.53 15.26
C GLY A 20 -14.48 19.81 13.90
N ARG A 21 -14.69 20.60 12.83
CA ARG A 21 -14.84 20.15 11.43
C ARG A 21 -13.66 19.34 10.85
N ARG A 22 -12.52 19.27 11.53
CA ARG A 22 -11.29 18.59 11.08
C ARG A 22 -11.16 17.14 11.55
N VAL A 23 -12.05 16.66 12.43
CA VAL A 23 -11.97 15.28 12.95
C VAL A 23 -12.60 14.31 11.96
N ARG A 24 -11.77 13.72 11.08
CA ARG A 24 -12.22 12.75 10.07
C ARG A 24 -12.46 11.35 10.64
N HIS A 25 -11.72 10.94 11.68
CA HIS A 25 -11.76 9.59 12.26
C HIS A 25 -11.63 9.63 13.79
N HIS A 26 -12.09 8.58 14.45
CA HIS A 26 -11.93 8.38 15.89
C HIS A 26 -10.43 8.43 16.28
N PRO A 27 -10.03 9.05 17.39
CA PRO A 27 -8.61 9.17 17.78
C PRO A 27 -7.87 7.82 17.80
N ALA A 28 -8.50 6.80 18.37
CA ALA A 28 -7.98 5.44 18.42
C ALA A 28 -7.78 4.75 17.06
N THR A 29 -8.33 5.25 15.94
CA THR A 29 -8.27 4.58 14.63
C THR A 29 -6.84 4.27 14.19
N ARG A 30 -5.91 5.22 14.37
CA ARG A 30 -4.49 5.02 14.01
C ARG A 30 -3.80 4.02 14.93
N THR A 31 -4.13 4.02 16.21
CA THR A 31 -3.60 3.04 17.18
C THR A 31 -4.04 1.64 16.82
N PHE A 32 -5.34 1.43 16.55
CA PHE A 32 -5.84 0.12 16.12
C PHE A 32 -5.24 -0.32 14.78
N GLN A 33 -5.06 0.61 13.84
CA GLN A 33 -4.36 0.30 12.59
C GLN A 33 -2.92 -0.14 12.84
N ALA A 34 -2.16 0.57 13.68
CA ALA A 34 -0.78 0.24 13.99
C ALA A 34 -0.66 -1.14 14.66
N LEU A 35 -1.50 -1.41 15.66
CA LEU A 35 -1.54 -2.73 16.31
C LEU A 35 -1.90 -3.84 15.34
N ARG A 36 -2.91 -3.63 14.47
CA ARG A 36 -3.30 -4.60 13.45
C ARG A 36 -2.15 -4.92 12.49
N ILE A 37 -1.46 -3.88 11.99
CA ILE A 37 -0.29 -4.02 11.12
C ILE A 37 0.79 -4.84 11.82
N GLN A 38 1.13 -4.48 13.06
CA GLN A 38 2.20 -5.11 13.82
C GLN A 38 1.89 -6.57 14.19
N VAL A 39 0.68 -6.84 14.68
CA VAL A 39 0.27 -8.18 15.14
C VAL A 39 0.22 -9.17 13.99
N ASN A 40 -0.26 -8.73 12.82
CA ASN A 40 -0.38 -9.60 11.66
C ASN A 40 0.86 -9.59 10.75
N GLY A 41 1.90 -8.81 11.07
CA GLY A 41 3.08 -8.65 10.20
C GLY A 41 2.71 -8.21 8.78
N GLU A 42 1.73 -7.31 8.63
CA GLU A 42 1.10 -7.04 7.33
C GLU A 42 2.09 -6.48 6.31
N LEU A 43 3.01 -5.61 6.75
CA LEU A 43 3.97 -4.98 5.84
C LEU A 43 5.11 -5.94 5.46
N GLU A 44 5.53 -6.78 6.39
CA GLU A 44 6.53 -7.83 6.18
C GLU A 44 6.01 -8.87 5.18
N ALA A 45 4.78 -9.35 5.39
CA ALA A 45 4.10 -10.27 4.49
C ALA A 45 3.96 -9.67 3.08
N LEU A 46 3.53 -8.40 3.00
CA LEU A 46 3.43 -7.69 1.72
C LEU A 46 4.80 -7.54 1.03
N ALA A 47 5.85 -7.18 1.77
CA ALA A 47 7.21 -7.08 1.24
C ALA A 47 7.72 -8.43 0.70
N ALA A 48 7.39 -9.53 1.39
CA ALA A 48 7.80 -10.87 1.01
C ALA A 48 7.04 -11.40 -0.21
N VAL A 49 5.73 -11.14 -0.32
CA VAL A 49 4.90 -11.72 -1.39
C VAL A 49 5.07 -11.02 -2.73
N LEU A 50 5.30 -9.70 -2.76
CA LEU A 50 5.46 -8.93 -4.01
C LEU A 50 6.52 -9.51 -4.97
N PRO A 51 7.77 -9.79 -4.54
CA PRO A 51 8.76 -10.39 -5.44
C PRO A 51 8.39 -11.82 -5.86
N GLN A 52 7.71 -12.59 -5.00
CA GLN A 52 7.24 -13.93 -5.33
C GLN A 52 6.15 -13.89 -6.41
N ALA A 53 5.20 -12.96 -6.28
CA ALA A 53 4.15 -12.73 -7.27
C ALA A 53 4.75 -12.40 -8.65
N VAL A 54 5.76 -11.53 -8.71
CA VAL A 54 6.43 -11.20 -9.98
C VAL A 54 7.16 -12.41 -10.59
N ARG A 55 7.72 -13.29 -9.77
CA ARG A 55 8.44 -14.49 -10.25
C ARG A 55 7.51 -15.51 -10.91
N VAL A 56 6.29 -15.66 -10.41
CA VAL A 56 5.32 -16.65 -10.93
C VAL A 56 4.48 -16.11 -12.08
N LEU A 57 4.54 -14.81 -12.37
CA LEU A 57 3.85 -14.23 -13.52
C LEU A 57 4.51 -14.65 -14.83
N ALA A 58 3.68 -15.20 -15.73
CA ALA A 58 4.05 -15.39 -17.13
C ALA A 58 4.32 -14.03 -17.81
N PRO A 59 5.11 -14.00 -18.90
CA PRO A 59 5.21 -12.81 -19.76
C PRO A 59 3.82 -12.29 -20.18
N GLY A 60 3.60 -10.98 -20.08
CA GLY A 60 2.30 -10.34 -20.29
C GLY A 60 1.31 -10.47 -19.11
N GLY A 61 1.64 -11.27 -18.09
CA GLY A 61 0.83 -11.41 -16.88
C GLY A 61 0.76 -10.11 -16.07
N ARG A 62 -0.35 -9.87 -15.37
CA ARG A 62 -0.60 -8.61 -14.64
C ARG A 62 -0.57 -8.81 -13.13
N LEU A 63 0.20 -7.97 -12.45
CA LEU A 63 0.14 -7.78 -11.02
C LEU A 63 -0.78 -6.60 -10.71
N VAL A 64 -1.87 -6.84 -9.98
CA VAL A 64 -2.77 -5.80 -9.48
C VAL A 64 -2.80 -5.86 -7.97
N VAL A 65 -2.56 -4.72 -7.32
CA VAL A 65 -2.54 -4.60 -5.86
C VAL A 65 -3.45 -3.46 -5.43
N ILE A 66 -4.32 -3.73 -4.45
CA ILE A 66 -5.18 -2.73 -3.81
C ILE A 66 -4.69 -2.55 -2.38
N SER A 67 -4.32 -1.32 -2.02
CA SER A 67 -3.88 -0.96 -0.67
C SER A 67 -4.93 -0.08 0.01
N PHE A 68 -5.11 -0.22 1.32
CA PHE A 68 -6.12 0.52 2.09
C PHE A 68 -5.50 1.56 3.03
N HIS A 69 -4.17 1.59 3.14
CA HIS A 69 -3.48 2.65 3.87
C HIS A 69 -2.16 3.06 3.22
N SER A 70 -1.65 4.20 3.67
CA SER A 70 -0.50 4.87 3.05
C SER A 70 0.81 4.08 3.15
N LEU A 71 1.01 3.29 4.20
CA LEU A 71 2.21 2.45 4.35
C LEU A 71 2.26 1.33 3.31
N GLU A 72 1.17 0.59 3.12
CA GLU A 72 1.03 -0.41 2.05
C GLU A 72 1.23 0.24 0.67
N ASP A 73 0.47 1.31 0.36
CA ASP A 73 0.55 1.97 -0.96
C ASP A 73 1.98 2.45 -1.26
N ARG A 74 2.67 2.98 -0.25
CA ARG A 74 4.06 3.42 -0.40
C ARG A 74 4.99 2.25 -0.71
N LEU A 75 4.82 1.11 -0.04
CA LEU A 75 5.61 -0.09 -0.25
C LEU A 75 5.39 -0.62 -1.68
N VAL A 76 4.13 -0.79 -2.09
CA VAL A 76 3.76 -1.25 -3.44
C VAL A 76 4.28 -0.28 -4.50
N LYS A 77 4.05 1.03 -4.32
CA LYS A 77 4.53 2.06 -5.25
C LYS A 77 6.04 2.01 -5.44
N ARG A 78 6.80 1.86 -4.35
CA ARG A 78 8.27 1.79 -4.41
C ARG A 78 8.69 0.52 -5.14
N PHE A 79 8.16 -0.63 -4.73
CA PHE A 79 8.44 -1.92 -5.35
C PHE A 79 8.19 -1.89 -6.87
N LEU A 80 6.98 -1.52 -7.30
CA LEU A 80 6.64 -1.49 -8.73
C LEU A 80 7.53 -0.53 -9.53
N ARG A 81 7.94 0.60 -8.94
CA ARG A 81 8.85 1.56 -9.59
C ARG A 81 10.27 1.02 -9.72
N GLU A 82 10.79 0.34 -8.71
CA GLU A 82 12.10 -0.31 -8.76
C GLU A 82 12.12 -1.42 -9.82
N GLU A 83 11.07 -2.23 -9.87
CA GLU A 83 10.93 -3.30 -10.85
C GLU A 83 10.75 -2.80 -12.29
N ALA A 84 10.13 -1.63 -12.46
CA ALA A 84 9.93 -1.00 -13.77
C ALA A 84 11.13 -0.18 -14.26
N ARG A 85 11.94 0.35 -13.34
CA ARG A 85 13.20 1.03 -13.69
C ARG A 85 14.34 0.04 -13.91
N GLY A 86 14.24 -1.17 -13.37
CA GLY A 86 15.36 -2.08 -13.22
C GLY A 86 16.22 -1.72 -12.02
N ARG A 87 16.75 -2.73 -11.33
CA ARG A 87 17.64 -2.54 -10.18
C ARG A 87 19.04 -2.25 -10.68
N VAL A 88 19.45 -0.99 -10.61
CA VAL A 88 20.80 -0.54 -10.99
C VAL A 88 21.52 -0.02 -9.75
N PRO A 89 22.71 -0.56 -9.40
CA PRO A 89 23.54 0.04 -8.38
C PRO A 89 23.91 1.48 -8.79
N PRO A 90 23.80 2.46 -7.88
CA PRO A 90 24.18 3.83 -8.18
C PRO A 90 25.66 3.92 -8.59
N GLY A 91 25.96 4.75 -9.59
CA GLY A 91 27.34 5.00 -10.04
C GLY A 91 27.87 4.08 -11.14
N LEU A 92 27.11 3.07 -11.57
CA LEU A 92 27.50 2.25 -12.72
C LEU A 92 26.97 2.85 -14.04
N PRO A 93 27.83 3.02 -15.08
CA PRO A 93 27.39 3.45 -16.41
C PRO A 93 26.75 2.29 -17.15
N LEU A 94 25.58 1.84 -16.69
CA LEU A 94 24.79 0.83 -17.40
C LEU A 94 23.95 1.47 -18.50
N THR A 95 23.96 0.87 -19.68
CA THR A 95 23.08 1.26 -20.78
C THR A 95 21.66 0.76 -20.53
N ALA A 96 20.66 1.39 -21.16
CA ALA A 96 19.26 0.95 -21.06
C ALA A 96 19.05 -0.52 -21.48
N ALA A 97 19.92 -1.07 -22.35
CA ALA A 97 19.90 -2.48 -22.74
C ALA A 97 20.46 -3.43 -21.66
N GLN A 98 21.34 -2.94 -20.78
CA GLN A 98 21.88 -3.69 -19.65
C GLN A 98 20.91 -3.68 -18.45
N ILE A 99 20.06 -2.66 -18.38
CA ILE A 99 18.97 -2.58 -17.42
C ILE A 99 17.83 -3.46 -17.90
N ARG A 100 17.58 -4.58 -17.20
CA ARG A 100 16.49 -5.51 -17.53
C ARG A 100 15.29 -5.30 -16.59
N PRO A 101 14.39 -4.32 -16.87
CA PRO A 101 13.20 -4.12 -16.07
C PRO A 101 12.33 -5.38 -16.13
N ARG A 102 11.76 -5.76 -14.99
CA ARG A 102 10.90 -6.94 -14.91
C ARG A 102 9.44 -6.62 -15.17
N LEU A 103 9.04 -5.38 -14.88
CA LEU A 103 7.67 -4.93 -14.96
C LEU A 103 7.54 -3.68 -15.83
N ARG A 104 6.34 -3.45 -16.36
CA ARG A 104 5.89 -2.20 -16.97
C ARG A 104 4.71 -1.67 -16.18
N LEU A 105 4.75 -0.41 -15.76
CA LEU A 105 3.64 0.20 -15.01
C LEU A 105 2.44 0.43 -15.93
N LEU A 106 1.26 0.02 -15.49
CA LEU A 106 0.00 0.24 -16.20
C LEU A 106 -0.69 1.49 -15.64
N GLY A 107 -0.21 2.66 -16.07
CA GLY A 107 -0.84 3.95 -15.75
C GLY A 107 -0.57 4.47 -14.33
N ARG A 108 -1.47 5.37 -13.89
CA ARG A 108 -1.41 6.01 -12.56
C ARG A 108 -2.22 5.19 -11.54
N ALA A 109 -2.02 5.50 -10.26
CA ALA A 109 -2.83 4.91 -9.21
C ALA A 109 -4.32 5.26 -9.41
N VAL A 110 -5.19 4.27 -9.28
CA VAL A 110 -6.65 4.43 -9.39
C VAL A 110 -7.24 4.51 -7.99
N ARG A 111 -8.22 5.41 -7.82
CA ARG A 111 -8.96 5.63 -6.57
C ARG A 111 -10.45 5.39 -6.80
N PRO A 112 -11.20 4.99 -5.76
CA PRO A 112 -12.63 4.78 -5.89
C PRO A 112 -13.35 6.08 -6.28
N SER A 113 -14.47 5.93 -6.98
CA SER A 113 -15.37 7.06 -7.28
C SER A 113 -16.17 7.46 -6.03
N ALA A 114 -16.77 8.66 -6.04
CA ALA A 114 -17.66 9.08 -4.96
C ALA A 114 -18.87 8.13 -4.80
N ALA A 115 -19.42 7.64 -5.92
CA ALA A 115 -20.53 6.68 -5.91
C ALA A 115 -20.12 5.33 -5.28
N GLU A 116 -18.91 4.85 -5.60
CA GLU A 116 -18.37 3.63 -5.01
C GLU A 116 -18.13 3.78 -3.50
N VAL A 117 -17.62 4.93 -3.05
CA VAL A 117 -17.44 5.19 -1.61
C VAL A 117 -18.77 5.31 -0.88
N ALA A 118 -19.80 5.87 -1.52
CA ALA A 118 -21.15 5.93 -0.96
C ALA A 118 -21.78 4.53 -0.80
N ALA A 119 -21.61 3.66 -1.80
CA ALA A 119 -22.08 2.27 -1.76
C ALA A 119 -21.24 1.39 -0.83
N ASN A 120 -19.93 1.65 -0.73
CA ASN A 120 -18.98 0.90 0.07
C ASN A 120 -18.01 1.83 0.83
N PRO A 121 -18.35 2.22 2.08
CA PRO A 121 -17.49 3.09 2.89
C PRO A 121 -16.08 2.52 3.14
N ARG A 122 -15.88 1.19 3.07
CA ARG A 122 -14.56 0.55 3.21
C ARG A 122 -13.64 0.85 2.02
N ALA A 123 -14.20 1.16 0.85
CA ALA A 123 -13.45 1.51 -0.34
C ALA A 123 -12.77 2.88 -0.23
N ARG A 124 -13.22 3.79 0.66
CA ARG A 124 -12.77 5.19 0.77
C ARG A 124 -11.25 5.41 0.69
N SER A 125 -10.47 4.48 1.23
CA SER A 125 -9.01 4.58 1.30
C SER A 125 -8.28 3.64 0.34
N ALA A 126 -9.01 2.93 -0.52
CA ALA A 126 -8.45 2.03 -1.52
C ALA A 126 -7.62 2.80 -2.56
N VAL A 127 -6.46 2.23 -2.89
CA VAL A 127 -5.58 2.67 -3.98
C VAL A 127 -5.18 1.44 -4.77
N LEU A 128 -5.57 1.40 -6.04
CA LEU A 128 -5.21 0.33 -6.97
C LEU A 128 -3.97 0.72 -7.77
N ARG A 129 -3.02 -0.20 -7.86
CA ARG A 129 -1.86 -0.12 -8.76
C ARG A 129 -1.74 -1.38 -9.59
N ALA A 130 -1.38 -1.22 -10.86
CA ALA A 130 -1.22 -2.32 -11.78
C ALA A 130 0.13 -2.24 -12.51
N ALA A 131 0.71 -3.40 -12.78
CA ALA A 131 1.90 -3.56 -13.60
C ALA A 131 1.82 -4.86 -14.41
N GLU A 132 2.50 -4.90 -15.54
CA GLU A 132 2.57 -6.04 -16.45
C GLU A 132 3.97 -6.63 -16.46
N ARG A 133 4.09 -7.96 -16.45
CA ARG A 133 5.36 -8.67 -16.56
C ARG A 133 5.88 -8.58 -17.97
N LEU A 134 7.10 -8.05 -18.12
CA LEU A 134 7.78 -8.04 -19.41
C LEU A 134 8.32 -9.44 -19.75
N ALA A 135 8.35 -9.77 -21.04
CA ALA A 135 9.14 -10.90 -21.52
C ALA A 135 10.62 -10.66 -21.19
N ALA A 136 11.34 -11.72 -20.82
CA ALA A 136 12.77 -11.67 -20.55
C ALA A 136 13.58 -11.36 -21.81
#